data_AF-A0A962ZAG6-F1
#
_entry.id   AF-A0A962ZAG6-F1
#
_cell.length_a   1.000
_cell.length_b   1.000
_cell.length_c   1.000
_cell.angle_alpha   90.00
_cell.angle_beta   90.00
_cell.angle_gamma   90.00
#
_symmetry.space_group_name_H-M   'P 1'
#
loop_
_entity.id
_entity.type
_entity.pdbx_description
1 polymer ?
#
loop_
_entity_poly.entity_id
_entity_poly.type
_entity_poly.pdbx_seq_one_letter_code
_entity_poly.pdbx_strand_id
1 'polypeptide(L)'
;AREVATLLASHHGQEDDSWGLDHGAWTVLGFMYPEADVPVFQVSIDMSRGLDFQLEIGRTLSELRDRGVLMLGSGNVVHNLRAVNWGADSKPHDFALEFDRRFADRLEHRDFAALADREGLGSLLHMAHPTVDHYLPALTIAGASDKGDDLAFMTDTIDLAAVSMRSFVFHAS
;
A
#
# COMPACT_ATOMS: atom_id res chain seq x y z
N ALA A 1 -5.22 -9.62 16.33
CA ALA A 1 -4.18 -10.65 16.09
C ALA A 1 -4.81 -12.04 15.84
N ARG A 2 -5.27 -12.77 16.86
CA ARG A 2 -5.82 -14.15 16.69
C ARG A 2 -6.89 -14.33 15.62
N GLU A 3 -7.85 -13.40 15.56
CA GLU A 3 -8.90 -13.45 14.54
C GLU A 3 -8.37 -13.15 13.13
N VAL A 4 -7.38 -12.26 13.00
CA VAL A 4 -6.71 -11.99 11.71
C VAL A 4 -5.94 -13.22 11.24
N ALA A 5 -5.25 -13.91 12.15
CA ALA A 5 -4.60 -15.19 11.83
C ALA A 5 -5.64 -16.26 11.39
N THR A 6 -6.84 -16.23 11.97
CA THR A 6 -7.95 -17.11 11.55
C THR A 6 -8.47 -16.76 10.16
N LEU A 7 -8.67 -15.46 9.86
CA LEU A 7 -9.08 -14.99 8.54
C LEU A 7 -8.06 -15.31 7.47
N LEU A 8 -6.78 -15.18 7.81
CA LEU A 8 -5.66 -15.48 6.92
C LEU A 8 -5.23 -16.95 6.96
N ALA A 9 -5.97 -17.85 7.63
CA ALA A 9 -5.60 -19.26 7.72
C ALA A 9 -5.56 -19.94 6.35
N SER A 10 -6.48 -19.59 5.44
CA SER A 10 -6.46 -20.02 4.03
C SER A 10 -5.26 -19.51 3.24
N HIS A 11 -4.56 -18.51 3.78
CA HIS A 11 -3.37 -17.88 3.23
C HIS A 11 -2.10 -18.24 4.02
N HIS A 12 -2.17 -19.27 4.89
CA HIS A 12 -1.08 -19.71 5.77
C HIS A 12 -0.59 -18.65 6.76
N GLY A 13 -1.44 -17.69 7.14
CA GLY A 13 -1.13 -16.71 8.18
C GLY A 13 -0.82 -17.37 9.53
N GLN A 14 0.19 -16.84 10.22
CA GLN A 14 0.62 -17.31 11.54
C GLN A 14 0.83 -16.11 12.47
N GLU A 15 0.66 -16.34 13.77
CA GLU A 15 1.01 -15.35 14.78
C GLU A 15 2.52 -15.36 15.02
N ASP A 16 3.11 -14.17 15.14
CA ASP A 16 4.51 -13.97 15.50
C ASP A 16 4.60 -12.81 16.49
N ASP A 17 4.98 -13.11 17.74
CA ASP A 17 5.15 -12.14 18.81
C ASP A 17 6.63 -11.72 18.99
N SER A 18 7.52 -12.15 18.11
CA SER A 18 8.97 -11.93 18.23
C SER A 18 9.45 -10.60 17.62
N TRP A 19 8.59 -9.91 16.87
CA TRP A 19 8.92 -8.69 16.14
C TRP A 19 8.03 -7.51 16.59
N GLY A 20 8.66 -6.39 16.93
CA GLY A 20 7.97 -5.11 17.13
C GLY A 20 7.65 -4.39 15.80
N LEU A 21 7.00 -3.23 15.89
CA LEU A 21 6.63 -2.44 14.70
C LEU A 21 7.83 -2.11 13.82
N ASP A 22 7.70 -2.38 12.53
CA ASP A 22 8.68 -1.93 11.53
C ASP A 22 8.66 -0.40 11.38
N HIS A 23 9.66 0.12 10.67
CA HIS A 23 9.82 1.56 10.46
C HIS A 23 8.64 2.19 9.70
N GLY A 24 8.06 1.49 8.73
CA GLY A 24 6.95 1.98 7.93
C GLY A 24 5.68 2.15 8.75
N ALA A 25 5.43 1.24 9.69
CA ALA A 25 4.31 1.33 10.62
C ALA A 25 4.57 2.38 11.73
N TRP A 26 5.75 2.34 12.36
CA TRP A 26 6.08 3.22 13.48
C TRP A 26 6.08 4.70 13.09
N THR A 27 6.65 5.05 11.94
CA THR A 27 6.73 6.45 11.49
C THR A 27 5.34 7.05 11.31
N VAL A 28 4.42 6.36 10.65
CA VAL A 28 3.06 6.85 10.42
C VAL A 28 2.26 6.90 11.73
N LEU A 29 2.31 5.83 12.53
CA LEU A 29 1.56 5.75 13.78
C LEU A 29 2.04 6.75 14.83
N GLY A 30 3.34 7.05 14.88
CA GLY A 30 3.89 8.05 15.81
C GLY A 30 3.36 9.47 15.56
N PHE A 31 2.97 9.80 14.33
CA PHE A 31 2.30 11.08 14.02
C PHE A 31 0.78 11.01 14.21
N MET A 32 0.13 9.89 13.88
CA MET A 32 -1.32 9.76 13.99
C MET A 32 -1.82 9.55 15.43
N TYR A 33 -1.11 8.74 16.21
CA TYR A 33 -1.45 8.34 17.58
C TYR A 33 -0.22 8.46 18.50
N PRO A 34 0.27 9.68 18.77
CA PRO A 34 1.52 9.90 19.51
C PRO A 34 1.51 9.33 20.93
N GLU A 35 0.34 9.21 21.56
CA GLU A 35 0.18 8.64 22.91
C GLU A 35 0.09 7.11 22.92
N ALA A 36 0.12 6.45 21.76
CA ALA A 36 0.02 4.99 21.59
C ALA A 36 -1.18 4.35 22.32
N ASP A 37 -2.32 5.04 22.29
CA ASP A 37 -3.57 4.68 22.98
C ASP A 37 -4.51 3.80 22.14
N VAL A 38 -4.12 3.46 20.91
CA VAL A 38 -4.85 2.54 20.02
C VAL A 38 -4.09 1.21 19.90
N PRO A 39 -4.75 0.05 20.08
CA PRO A 39 -4.13 -1.25 19.85
C PRO A 39 -3.75 -1.44 18.38
N VAL A 40 -2.52 -1.91 18.13
CA VAL A 40 -1.99 -2.15 16.79
C VAL A 40 -1.50 -3.60 16.68
N PHE A 41 -1.72 -4.21 15.53
CA PHE A 41 -1.04 -5.43 15.10
C PHE A 41 -0.58 -5.26 13.65
N GLN A 42 0.45 -5.99 13.26
CA GLN A 42 0.97 -5.95 11.89
C GLN A 42 0.56 -7.21 11.12
N VAL A 43 0.48 -7.05 9.80
CA VAL A 43 0.33 -8.16 8.86
C VAL A 43 1.53 -8.10 7.93
N SER A 44 2.33 -9.16 7.95
CA SER A 44 3.48 -9.27 7.06
C SER A 44 3.04 -9.61 5.63
N ILE A 45 3.89 -9.30 4.67
CA ILE A 45 3.63 -9.50 3.25
C ILE A 45 4.41 -10.72 2.75
N ASP A 46 3.71 -11.68 2.14
CA ASP A 46 4.33 -12.81 1.45
C ASP A 46 4.88 -12.37 0.09
N MET A 47 6.18 -12.08 0.06
CA MET A 47 6.92 -11.64 -1.13
C MET A 47 7.09 -12.73 -2.21
N SER A 48 6.72 -13.98 -1.93
CA SER A 48 6.76 -15.07 -2.91
C SER A 48 5.56 -15.07 -3.86
N ARG A 49 4.53 -14.28 -3.56
CA ARG A 49 3.25 -14.25 -4.27
C ARG A 49 3.15 -13.08 -5.26
N GLY A 50 2.19 -13.19 -6.17
CA GLY A 50 1.88 -12.16 -7.16
C GLY A 50 1.23 -10.93 -6.56
N LEU A 51 1.11 -9.86 -7.37
CA LEU A 51 0.45 -8.61 -6.97
C LEU A 51 -1.04 -8.81 -6.65
N ASP A 52 -1.70 -9.67 -7.42
CA ASP A 52 -3.11 -10.06 -7.29
C ASP A 52 -3.42 -10.67 -5.94
N PHE A 53 -2.46 -11.40 -5.36
CA PHE A 53 -2.58 -11.97 -4.03
C PHE A 53 -2.79 -10.90 -2.96
N GLN A 54 -2.19 -9.71 -3.09
CA GLN A 54 -2.40 -8.64 -2.11
C GLN A 54 -3.80 -8.05 -2.15
N LEU A 55 -4.43 -8.00 -3.34
CA LEU A 55 -5.84 -7.65 -3.45
C LEU A 55 -6.71 -8.69 -2.74
N GLU A 56 -6.38 -9.97 -2.87
CA GLU A 56 -7.09 -11.06 -2.18
C GLU A 56 -6.95 -10.94 -0.65
N ILE A 57 -5.74 -10.69 -0.14
CA ILE A 57 -5.52 -10.42 1.29
C ILE A 57 -6.37 -9.24 1.76
N GLY A 58 -6.38 -8.13 1.01
CA GLY A 58 -7.22 -6.98 1.30
C GLY A 58 -8.70 -7.34 1.42
N ARG A 59 -9.23 -8.10 0.46
CA ARG A 59 -10.62 -8.57 0.47
C ARG A 59 -10.91 -9.45 1.68
N THR A 60 -10.03 -10.40 2.00
CA THR A 60 -10.18 -11.28 3.16
C THR A 60 -10.20 -10.49 4.47
N LEU A 61 -9.43 -9.40 4.57
CA LEU A 61 -9.37 -8.56 5.75
C LEU A 61 -10.46 -7.47 5.79
N SER A 62 -11.22 -7.27 4.71
CA SER A 62 -12.22 -6.19 4.61
C SER A 62 -13.27 -6.25 5.70
N GLU A 63 -13.64 -7.45 6.19
CA GLU A 63 -14.62 -7.61 7.28
C GLU A 63 -14.19 -6.96 8.60
N LEU A 64 -12.90 -6.69 8.79
CA LEU A 64 -12.41 -5.98 9.97
C LEU A 64 -12.88 -4.52 9.99
N ARG A 65 -13.14 -3.93 8.83
CA ARG A 65 -13.62 -2.55 8.69
C ARG A 65 -15.00 -2.38 9.34
N ASP A 66 -15.89 -3.35 9.15
CA ASP A 66 -17.23 -3.38 9.78
C ASP A 66 -17.18 -3.52 11.30
N ARG A 67 -16.01 -3.88 11.83
CA ARG A 67 -15.76 -4.12 13.26
C ARG A 67 -15.00 -2.96 13.91
N GLY A 68 -14.87 -1.83 13.20
CA GLY A 68 -14.21 -0.62 13.70
C GLY A 68 -12.68 -0.68 13.64
N VAL A 69 -12.09 -1.58 12.83
CA VAL A 69 -10.65 -1.65 12.64
C VAL A 69 -10.24 -0.71 11.50
N LEU A 70 -9.33 0.23 11.80
CA LEU A 70 -8.64 1.01 10.78
C LEU A 70 -7.59 0.14 10.09
N MET A 71 -7.70 -0.02 8.77
CA MET A 71 -6.66 -0.64 7.95
C MET A 71 -5.70 0.44 7.44
N LEU A 72 -4.41 0.27 7.69
CA LEU A 72 -3.37 1.22 7.30
C LEU A 72 -2.29 0.50 6.50
N GLY A 73 -2.04 0.96 5.27
CA GLY A 73 -0.94 0.52 4.42
C GLY A 73 0.09 1.64 4.31
N SER A 74 1.34 1.35 4.66
CA SER A 74 2.46 2.29 4.58
C SER A 74 3.46 1.78 3.55
N GLY A 75 3.83 2.63 2.59
CA GLY A 75 4.67 2.30 1.44
C GLY A 75 4.74 3.47 0.48
N ASN A 76 5.05 3.20 -0.79
CA ASN A 76 5.10 4.22 -1.83
C ASN A 76 4.61 3.63 -3.16
N VAL A 77 3.77 4.40 -3.87
CA VAL A 77 3.28 4.05 -5.21
C VAL A 77 4.42 3.99 -6.24
N VAL A 78 5.52 4.72 -6.01
CA VAL A 78 6.77 4.63 -6.77
C VAL A 78 7.90 4.62 -5.75
N HIS A 79 8.81 3.66 -5.83
CA HIS A 79 9.94 3.55 -4.91
C HIS A 79 11.18 3.02 -5.61
N ASN A 80 11.95 3.92 -6.23
CA ASN A 80 13.22 3.54 -6.84
C ASN A 80 14.39 4.36 -6.29
N LEU A 81 14.98 3.86 -5.19
CA LEU A 81 16.15 4.46 -4.56
C LEU A 81 17.41 4.46 -5.45
N ARG A 82 17.45 3.69 -6.53
CA ARG A 82 18.57 3.74 -7.51
C ARG A 82 18.44 4.92 -8.48
N ALA A 83 17.25 5.51 -8.58
CA ALA A 83 16.93 6.61 -9.48
C ALA A 83 16.78 7.95 -8.75
N VAL A 84 17.00 8.00 -7.43
CA VAL A 84 16.83 9.23 -6.65
C VAL A 84 17.80 10.32 -7.10
N ASN A 85 17.31 11.56 -7.08
CA ASN A 85 18.08 12.75 -7.33
C ASN A 85 17.97 13.71 -6.13
N TRP A 86 19.09 13.90 -5.43
CA TRP A 86 19.21 14.73 -4.22
C TRP A 86 19.32 16.23 -4.50
N GLY A 87 19.29 16.66 -5.76
CA GLY A 87 19.26 18.08 -6.10
C GLY A 87 17.98 18.75 -5.57
N ALA A 88 18.12 19.95 -5.01
CA ALA A 88 17.02 20.69 -4.37
C ALA A 88 15.83 20.98 -5.33
N ASP A 89 16.09 21.04 -6.64
CA ASP A 89 15.09 21.27 -7.70
C ASP A 89 14.90 20.02 -8.58
N SER A 90 15.14 18.82 -8.03
CA SER A 90 15.03 17.59 -8.82
C SER A 90 13.58 17.38 -9.27
N LYS A 91 13.39 17.38 -10.60
CA LYS A 91 12.09 17.09 -11.19
C LYS A 91 11.86 15.58 -11.15
N PRO A 92 10.62 15.13 -10.90
CA PRO A 92 10.24 13.73 -11.06
C PRO A 92 10.66 13.17 -12.41
N HIS A 93 11.17 11.94 -12.42
CA HIS A 93 11.41 11.22 -13.66
C HIS A 93 10.09 10.91 -14.37
N ASP A 94 10.13 10.83 -15.70
CA ASP A 94 8.94 10.55 -16.50
C ASP A 94 8.28 9.22 -16.10
N PHE A 95 9.08 8.17 -15.84
CA PHE A 95 8.54 6.89 -15.39
C PHE A 95 7.81 6.99 -14.04
N ALA A 96 8.29 7.86 -13.14
CA ALA A 96 7.70 8.03 -11.82
C ALA A 96 6.35 8.75 -11.93
N LEU A 97 6.30 9.82 -12.75
CA LEU A 97 5.05 10.51 -13.07
C LEU A 97 4.04 9.61 -13.78
N GLU A 98 4.51 8.81 -14.74
CA GLU A 98 3.65 7.92 -15.50
C GLU A 98 3.05 6.82 -14.62
N PHE A 99 3.88 6.16 -13.79
CA PHE A 99 3.38 5.10 -12.89
C PHE A 99 2.43 5.67 -11.84
N ASP A 100 2.77 6.80 -11.22
CA ASP A 100 1.94 7.43 -10.19
C ASP A 100 0.56 7.87 -10.74
N ARG A 101 0.53 8.48 -11.93
CA ARG A 101 -0.72 8.86 -12.60
C ARG A 101 -1.53 7.65 -13.03
N ARG A 102 -0.88 6.63 -13.56
CA ARG A 102 -1.56 5.38 -13.95
C ARG A 102 -2.15 4.71 -12.71
N PHE A 103 -1.46 4.71 -11.58
CA PHE A 103 -1.99 4.20 -10.33
C PHE A 103 -3.24 4.97 -9.91
N ALA A 104 -3.19 6.31 -9.88
CA ALA A 104 -4.32 7.15 -9.50
C ALA A 104 -5.54 6.92 -10.41
N ASP A 105 -5.35 6.94 -11.73
CA ASP A 105 -6.39 6.68 -12.74
C ASP A 105 -7.08 5.33 -12.50
N ARG A 106 -6.30 4.25 -12.31
CA ARG A 106 -6.87 2.92 -12.09
C ARG A 106 -7.56 2.79 -10.74
N LEU A 107 -7.05 3.47 -9.70
CA LEU A 107 -7.66 3.47 -8.39
C LEU A 107 -9.02 4.21 -8.39
N GLU A 108 -9.09 5.37 -9.05
CA GLU A 108 -10.33 6.15 -9.24
C GLU A 108 -11.41 5.33 -9.96
N HIS A 109 -11.03 4.59 -10.99
CA HIS A 109 -11.94 3.73 -11.74
C HIS A 109 -12.15 2.35 -11.09
N ARG A 110 -11.53 2.09 -9.93
CA ARG A 110 -11.54 0.80 -9.24
C ARG A 110 -11.12 -0.38 -10.12
N ASP A 111 -10.25 -0.11 -11.10
CA ASP A 111 -9.64 -1.09 -11.99
C ASP A 111 -8.46 -1.76 -11.29
N PHE A 112 -8.77 -2.45 -10.18
CA PHE A 112 -7.77 -3.09 -9.34
C PHE A 112 -7.06 -4.23 -10.05
N ALA A 113 -7.72 -4.87 -11.03
CA ALA A 113 -7.09 -5.87 -11.88
C ALA A 113 -5.89 -5.27 -12.63
N ALA A 114 -6.03 -4.07 -13.22
CA ALA A 114 -4.93 -3.39 -13.89
C ALA A 114 -3.81 -2.93 -12.93
N LEU A 115 -4.14 -2.60 -11.67
CA LEU A 115 -3.14 -2.28 -10.64
C LEU A 115 -2.26 -3.48 -10.26
N ALA A 116 -2.80 -4.70 -10.40
CA ALA A 116 -2.11 -5.95 -10.10
C ALA A 116 -1.63 -6.71 -11.36
N ASP A 117 -1.89 -6.19 -12.57
CA ASP A 117 -1.46 -6.80 -13.82
C ASP A 117 0.02 -6.54 -14.10
N ARG A 118 0.87 -7.47 -13.66
CA ARG A 118 2.32 -7.38 -13.83
C ARG A 118 2.73 -7.30 -15.30
N GLU A 119 2.03 -8.01 -16.19
CA GLU A 119 2.34 -8.01 -17.62
C GLU A 119 1.94 -6.67 -18.25
N GLY A 120 0.74 -6.17 -17.96
CA GLY A 120 0.25 -4.89 -18.45
C GLY A 120 1.00 -3.67 -17.88
N LEU A 121 1.59 -3.78 -16.69
CA LEU A 121 2.48 -2.74 -16.14
C LEU A 121 3.88 -2.81 -16.79
N GLY A 122 4.32 -4.00 -17.20
CA GLY A 122 5.52 -4.20 -18.01
C GLY A 122 6.79 -3.55 -17.44
N SER A 123 7.56 -2.88 -18.30
CA SER A 123 8.81 -2.21 -17.90
C SER A 123 8.59 -1.08 -16.91
N LEU A 124 7.42 -0.44 -16.89
CA LEU A 124 7.11 0.66 -16.00
C LEU A 124 7.13 0.20 -14.54
N LEU A 125 6.62 -1.01 -14.24
CA LEU A 125 6.72 -1.61 -12.90
C LEU A 125 8.17 -1.74 -12.46
N HIS A 126 9.05 -2.24 -13.33
CA HIS A 126 10.46 -2.43 -13.01
C HIS A 126 11.23 -1.11 -12.83
N MET A 127 10.85 -0.07 -13.56
CA MET A 127 11.42 1.27 -13.40
C MET A 127 10.94 1.92 -12.10
N ALA A 128 9.67 1.76 -11.74
CA ALA A 128 9.11 2.31 -10.50
C ALA A 128 9.57 1.53 -9.25
N HIS A 129 9.84 0.23 -9.38
CA HIS A 129 10.06 -0.68 -8.26
C HIS A 129 11.19 -1.68 -8.58
N PRO A 130 12.41 -1.49 -8.04
CA PRO A 130 13.45 -2.53 -8.04
C PRO A 130 12.97 -3.82 -7.36
N THR A 131 12.15 -3.66 -6.32
CA THR A 131 11.36 -4.67 -5.61
C THR A 131 9.99 -4.07 -5.29
N VAL A 132 8.94 -4.90 -5.27
CA VAL A 132 7.55 -4.42 -5.17
C VAL A 132 7.07 -4.22 -3.72
N ASP A 133 7.91 -4.48 -2.74
CA ASP A 133 7.58 -4.47 -1.30
C ASP A 133 6.89 -3.17 -0.84
N HIS A 134 7.31 -2.01 -1.35
CA HIS A 134 6.67 -0.72 -1.01
C HIS A 134 5.35 -0.45 -1.76
N TYR A 135 5.07 -1.18 -2.84
CA TYR A 135 3.84 -1.07 -3.63
C TYR A 135 2.71 -1.96 -3.09
N LEU A 136 3.07 -3.15 -2.61
CA LEU A 136 2.13 -4.17 -2.13
C LEU A 136 1.13 -3.67 -1.08
N PRO A 137 1.50 -2.82 -0.08
CA PRO A 137 0.54 -2.26 0.87
C PRO A 137 -0.62 -1.50 0.22
N ALA A 138 -0.37 -0.76 -0.86
CA ALA A 138 -1.40 -0.02 -1.58
C ALA A 138 -2.44 -0.97 -2.22
N LEU A 139 -1.99 -2.11 -2.73
CA LEU A 139 -2.88 -3.14 -3.26
C LEU A 139 -3.72 -3.78 -2.16
N THR A 140 -3.14 -4.07 -0.99
CA THR A 140 -3.90 -4.57 0.15
C THR A 140 -5.02 -3.61 0.56
N ILE A 141 -4.74 -2.30 0.64
CA ILE A 141 -5.76 -1.29 0.98
C ILE A 141 -6.81 -1.16 -0.13
N ALA A 142 -6.41 -1.19 -1.40
CA ALA A 142 -7.36 -1.19 -2.51
C ALA A 142 -8.30 -2.41 -2.46
N GLY A 143 -7.76 -3.61 -2.20
CA GLY A 143 -8.53 -4.85 -2.08
C GLY A 143 -9.49 -4.87 -0.89
N ALA A 144 -9.19 -4.12 0.17
CA ALA A 144 -10.06 -3.98 1.33
C ALA A 144 -11.23 -3.01 1.12
N SER A 145 -11.19 -2.19 0.06
CA SER A 145 -12.26 -1.25 -0.28
C SER A 145 -13.44 -1.93 -0.98
N ASP A 146 -14.63 -1.31 -0.90
CA ASP A 146 -15.80 -1.72 -1.67
C ASP A 146 -16.49 -0.52 -2.35
N LYS A 147 -17.52 -0.81 -3.15
CA LYS A 147 -18.25 0.15 -3.99
C LYS A 147 -18.99 1.25 -3.21
N GLY A 148 -19.22 1.08 -1.92
CA GLY A 148 -19.81 2.07 -1.02
C GLY A 148 -18.80 3.04 -0.42
N ASP A 149 -17.51 2.87 -0.72
CA ASP A 149 -16.48 3.81 -0.29
C ASP A 149 -16.30 4.95 -1.29
N ASP A 150 -16.11 6.16 -0.77
CA ASP A 150 -15.53 7.28 -1.48
C ASP A 150 -14.00 7.21 -1.39
N LEU A 151 -13.34 7.70 -2.45
CA LEU A 151 -11.89 7.78 -2.55
C LEU A 151 -11.44 9.25 -2.48
N ALA A 152 -10.52 9.55 -1.57
CA ALA A 152 -9.86 10.85 -1.51
C ALA A 152 -8.34 10.67 -1.55
N PHE A 153 -7.65 11.53 -2.31
CA PHE A 153 -6.20 11.67 -2.31
C PHE A 153 -5.78 12.84 -1.42
N MET A 154 -4.73 12.67 -0.61
CA MET A 154 -4.21 13.73 0.27
C MET A 154 -2.99 14.45 -0.30
N THR A 155 -2.18 13.72 -1.05
CA THR A 155 -0.95 14.21 -1.69
C THR A 155 -0.68 13.36 -2.92
N ASP A 156 0.03 13.93 -3.89
CA ASP A 156 0.50 13.32 -5.12
C ASP A 156 1.94 13.73 -5.45
N THR A 157 2.69 14.24 -4.47
CA THR A 157 4.06 14.69 -4.70
C THR A 157 5.00 13.51 -4.96
N ILE A 158 6.06 13.76 -5.73
CA ILE A 158 7.13 12.80 -5.95
C ILE A 158 8.43 13.44 -5.47
N ASP A 159 8.96 12.87 -4.40
CA ASP A 159 10.18 13.32 -3.74
C ASP A 159 11.40 12.65 -4.37
N LEU A 160 12.53 13.37 -4.30
CA LEU A 160 13.83 12.90 -4.79
C LEU A 160 13.77 12.37 -6.23
N ALA A 161 12.87 12.91 -7.04
CA ALA A 161 12.54 12.49 -8.39
C ALA A 161 11.96 11.07 -8.61
N ALA A 162 11.94 10.20 -7.59
CA ALA A 162 11.69 8.75 -7.76
C ALA A 162 10.96 8.08 -6.59
N VAL A 163 10.42 8.85 -5.65
CA VAL A 163 9.67 8.35 -4.48
C VAL A 163 8.32 9.04 -4.44
N SER A 164 7.25 8.34 -4.84
CA SER A 164 5.90 8.90 -4.76
C SER A 164 5.45 8.95 -3.30
N MET A 165 5.03 10.12 -2.87
CA MET A 165 4.42 10.36 -1.57
C MET A 165 2.89 10.27 -1.64
N ARG A 166 2.33 9.78 -2.75
CA ARG A 166 0.89 9.68 -2.94
C ARG A 166 0.23 8.94 -1.79
N SER A 167 -0.77 9.58 -1.21
CA SER A 167 -1.56 9.05 -0.11
C SER A 167 -3.04 9.09 -0.48
N PHE A 168 -3.78 8.05 -0.10
CA PHE A 168 -5.21 7.94 -0.38
C PHE A 168 -5.94 7.27 0.79
N VAL A 169 -7.26 7.50 0.86
CA VAL A 169 -8.15 6.84 1.83
C VAL A 169 -9.43 6.43 1.13
N PHE A 170 -9.91 5.25 1.49
CA PHE A 170 -11.28 4.83 1.26
C PHE A 170 -12.08 5.07 2.53
N HIS A 171 -13.20 5.79 2.44
CA HIS A 171 -14.08 6.05 3.57
C HIS A 171 -15.53 5.84 3.16
N ALA A 172 -16.38 5.44 4.10
CA ALA A 172 -17.81 5.33 3.82
C ALA A 172 -18.39 6.69 3.38
N SER A 173 -19.29 6.66 2.40
CA SER A 173 -20.08 7.81 1.94
C SER A 173 -21.11 8.29 2.96
#